data_AF-V2UHU1-F1
#
_entry.id   AF-V2UHU1-F1
#
_cell.length_a   1.000
_cell.length_b   1.000
_cell.length_c   1.000
_cell.angle_alpha   90.00
_cell.angle_beta   90.00
_cell.angle_gamma   90.00
#
_symmetry.space_group_name_H-M   'P 1'
#
loop_
_entity.id
_entity.type
_entity.pdbx_description
1 polymer ?
#
loop_
_entity_poly.entity_id
_entity_poly.type
_entity_poly.pdbx_seq_one_letter_code
_entity_poly.pdbx_strand_id
1 'polypeptide(L)'
;MDADHFKKIDLTAADDLIKIFNKAKQGHRLTVPELQTLKSAFNNSLVGVSKLLHFIHPEHYAIWDSRVFRFLSGNEPHNFAFKRPETYLEYLTLLDELKNEAVFESFYRLMQDKVGYQISAYRALELAFFKGG
;
A
#
# COMPACT_ATOMS: atom_id res chain seq x y z
N MET A 1 29.24 -12.36 -10.75
CA MET A 1 28.04 -12.10 -9.94
C MET A 1 26.97 -11.68 -10.93
N ASP A 2 26.11 -12.61 -11.32
CA ASP A 2 25.15 -12.38 -12.41
C ASP A 2 24.09 -11.37 -11.95
N ALA A 3 23.89 -10.33 -12.77
CA ALA A 3 22.89 -9.28 -12.53
C ALA A 3 21.44 -9.78 -12.61
N ASP A 4 21.23 -11.08 -12.85
CA ASP A 4 19.95 -11.70 -13.15
C ASP A 4 19.13 -12.13 -11.92
N HIS A 5 19.61 -11.82 -10.70
CA HIS A 5 18.89 -12.13 -9.46
C HIS A 5 17.80 -11.09 -9.10
N PHE A 6 17.79 -9.92 -9.75
CA PHE A 6 16.73 -8.94 -9.53
C PHE A 6 15.49 -9.32 -10.35
N LYS A 7 14.40 -9.58 -9.65
CA LYS A 7 13.06 -9.74 -10.25
C LYS A 7 12.80 -8.57 -11.21
N LYS A 8 12.74 -8.87 -12.50
CA LYS A 8 12.50 -7.87 -13.55
C LYS A 8 11.05 -7.40 -13.50
N ILE A 9 10.84 -6.13 -13.76
CA ILE A 9 9.52 -5.57 -14.03
C ILE A 9 9.16 -5.99 -15.45
N ASP A 10 7.97 -6.54 -15.63
CA ASP A 10 7.44 -6.80 -16.98
C ASP A 10 6.94 -5.49 -17.58
N LEU A 11 7.59 -5.07 -18.66
CA LEU A 11 7.33 -3.82 -19.38
C LEU A 11 6.55 -4.03 -20.68
N THR A 12 5.98 -5.22 -20.91
CA THR A 12 5.18 -5.50 -22.12
C THR A 12 3.99 -4.55 -22.30
N ALA A 13 3.41 -4.05 -21.20
CA ALA A 13 2.33 -3.07 -21.19
C ALA A 13 2.76 -1.68 -20.70
N ALA A 14 3.97 -1.22 -21.08
CA ALA A 14 4.59 0.00 -20.55
C ALA A 14 3.68 1.26 -20.60
N ASP A 15 2.96 1.48 -21.70
CA ASP A 15 2.09 2.65 -21.84
C ASP A 15 0.95 2.66 -20.81
N ASP A 16 0.37 1.49 -20.52
CA ASP A 16 -0.69 1.38 -19.53
C ASP A 16 -0.14 1.52 -18.10
N LEU A 17 1.05 0.98 -17.83
CA LEU A 17 1.74 1.21 -16.56
C LEU A 17 1.97 2.70 -16.32
N ILE A 18 2.44 3.44 -17.33
CA ILE A 18 2.67 4.89 -17.24
C ILE A 18 1.36 5.63 -16.95
N LYS A 19 0.26 5.31 -17.65
CA LYS A 19 -1.06 5.91 -17.39
C LYS A 19 -1.51 5.67 -15.95
N ILE A 20 -1.38 4.43 -15.46
CA ILE A 20 -1.76 4.05 -14.11
C ILE A 20 -0.90 4.78 -13.07
N PHE A 21 0.42 4.86 -13.26
CA PHE A 21 1.30 5.58 -12.34
C PHE A 21 1.04 7.08 -12.33
N ASN A 22 0.75 7.69 -13.49
CA ASN A 22 0.37 9.10 -13.56
C ASN A 22 -0.94 9.37 -12.80
N LYS A 23 -1.92 8.46 -12.91
CA LYS A 23 -3.16 8.52 -12.13
C LYS A 23 -2.88 8.45 -10.63
N ALA A 24 -2.05 7.51 -10.19
CA ALA A 24 -1.66 7.40 -8.77
C ALA A 24 -0.90 8.65 -8.28
N LYS A 25 0.00 9.20 -9.10
CA LYS A 25 0.75 10.44 -8.83
C LYS A 25 -0.17 11.66 -8.70
N GLN A 26 -1.31 11.67 -9.36
CA GLN A 26 -2.34 12.71 -9.23
C GLN A 26 -3.24 12.52 -7.99
N GLY A 27 -2.98 11.50 -7.17
CA GLY A 27 -3.76 11.19 -5.97
C GLY A 27 -5.07 10.44 -6.23
N HIS A 28 -5.34 10.05 -7.47
CA HIS A 28 -6.53 9.28 -7.80
C HIS A 28 -6.41 7.83 -7.33
N ARG A 29 -7.49 7.29 -6.76
CA ARG A 29 -7.60 5.88 -6.36
C ARG A 29 -7.55 4.98 -7.60
N LEU A 30 -6.67 3.99 -7.58
CA LEU A 30 -6.62 2.95 -8.61
C LEU A 30 -7.79 1.98 -8.45
N THR A 31 -8.26 1.46 -9.58
CA THR A 31 -9.29 0.44 -9.67
C THR A 31 -8.69 -0.96 -9.55
N VAL A 32 -9.53 -1.98 -9.35
CA VAL A 32 -9.10 -3.38 -9.32
C VAL A 32 -8.35 -3.79 -10.60
N PRO A 33 -8.86 -3.54 -11.83
CA PRO A 33 -8.12 -3.88 -13.04
C PRO A 33 -6.76 -3.20 -13.14
N GLU A 34 -6.67 -1.92 -12.78
CA GLU A 34 -5.38 -1.19 -12.79
C GLU A 34 -4.38 -1.81 -11.80
N LEU A 35 -4.85 -2.15 -10.59
CA LEU A 35 -4.02 -2.86 -9.60
C LEU A 35 -3.63 -4.27 -10.05
N GLN A 36 -4.49 -4.98 -10.80
CA GLN A 36 -4.15 -6.28 -11.39
C GLN A 36 -3.07 -6.14 -12.47
N THR A 37 -3.16 -5.11 -13.32
CA THR A 37 -2.12 -4.78 -14.31
C THR A 37 -0.79 -4.52 -13.64
N LEU A 38 -0.76 -3.65 -12.62
CA LEU A 38 0.46 -3.40 -11.84
C LEU A 38 0.96 -4.67 -11.17
N LYS A 39 0.09 -5.43 -10.51
CA LYS A 39 0.48 -6.65 -9.80
C LYS A 39 1.12 -7.65 -10.75
N SER A 40 0.58 -7.83 -11.94
CA SER A 40 1.13 -8.72 -12.97
C SER A 40 2.52 -8.26 -13.41
N ALA A 41 2.70 -6.95 -13.65
CA ALA A 41 4.00 -6.38 -14.00
C ALA A 41 5.08 -6.52 -12.91
N PHE A 42 4.65 -6.61 -11.64
CA PHE A 42 5.53 -6.71 -10.47
C PHE A 42 5.51 -8.12 -9.84
N ASN A 43 5.66 -9.15 -10.68
CA ASN A 43 5.81 -10.54 -10.25
C ASN A 43 4.68 -11.04 -9.34
N ASN A 44 3.45 -10.62 -9.63
CA ASN A 44 2.24 -10.93 -8.88
C ASN A 44 2.26 -10.48 -7.40
N SER A 45 3.10 -9.49 -7.06
CA SER A 45 3.26 -9.01 -5.68
C SER A 45 2.46 -7.73 -5.41
N LEU A 46 1.33 -7.87 -4.73
CA LEU A 46 0.55 -6.71 -4.26
C LEU A 46 1.30 -5.90 -3.19
N VAL A 47 2.11 -6.58 -2.36
CA VAL A 47 3.01 -5.93 -1.40
C VAL A 47 3.99 -5.01 -2.13
N GLY A 48 4.64 -5.52 -3.19
CA GLY A 48 5.57 -4.73 -4.00
C GLY A 48 4.89 -3.53 -4.67
N VAL A 49 3.72 -3.75 -5.26
CA VAL A 49 2.91 -2.67 -5.85
C VAL A 49 2.56 -1.59 -4.82
N SER A 50 2.06 -1.97 -3.65
CA SER A 50 1.67 -1.01 -2.60
C SER A 50 2.86 -0.16 -2.10
N LYS A 51 4.06 -0.74 -2.01
CA LYS A 51 5.29 0.00 -1.64
C LYS A 51 5.68 1.02 -2.69
N LEU A 52 5.57 0.65 -3.97
CA LEU A 52 5.84 1.58 -5.07
C LEU A 52 4.80 2.70 -5.11
N LEU A 53 3.51 2.39 -4.95
CA LEU A 53 2.45 3.39 -4.89
C LEU A 53 2.62 4.32 -3.69
N HIS A 54 3.01 3.79 -2.52
CA HIS A 54 3.34 4.59 -1.34
C HIS A 54 4.52 5.53 -1.60
N PHE A 55 5.56 5.07 -2.29
CA PHE A 55 6.68 5.92 -2.68
C PHE A 55 6.25 7.04 -3.63
N ILE A 56 5.32 6.77 -4.55
CA ILE A 56 4.81 7.76 -5.51
C ILE A 56 3.89 8.79 -4.83
N HIS A 57 2.98 8.35 -3.96
CA HIS A 57 2.01 9.22 -3.31
C HIS A 57 1.62 8.73 -1.90
N PRO A 58 2.44 9.03 -0.87
CA PRO A 58 2.26 8.48 0.48
C PRO A 58 1.00 8.97 1.20
N GLU A 59 0.40 10.09 0.74
CA GLU A 59 -0.86 10.61 1.28
C GLU A 59 -2.11 9.81 0.88
N HIS A 60 -2.02 9.02 -0.19
CA HIS A 60 -3.16 8.27 -0.75
C HIS A 60 -2.95 6.76 -0.75
N TYR A 61 -1.70 6.29 -0.66
CA TYR A 61 -1.38 4.86 -0.70
C TYR A 61 -0.56 4.47 0.51
N ALA A 62 -1.07 3.52 1.29
CA ALA A 62 -0.36 2.88 2.39
C ALA A 62 0.25 1.57 1.91
N ILE A 63 1.26 1.11 2.64
CA ILE A 63 1.93 -0.15 2.37
C ILE A 63 1.02 -1.30 2.82
N TRP A 64 0.78 -2.25 1.93
CA TRP A 64 0.07 -3.49 2.21
C TRP A 64 1.07 -4.59 2.57
N ASP A 65 1.45 -4.64 3.84
CA ASP A 65 2.37 -5.65 4.36
C ASP A 65 1.61 -6.85 4.97
N SER A 66 2.25 -8.01 4.94
CA SER A 66 1.76 -9.22 5.61
C SER A 66 1.41 -9.03 7.09
N ARG A 67 2.17 -8.22 7.83
CA ARG A 67 1.89 -7.94 9.26
C ARG A 67 0.68 -7.05 9.44
N VAL A 68 0.50 -6.07 8.54
CA VAL A 68 -0.71 -5.23 8.51
C VAL A 68 -1.94 -6.11 8.28
N PHE A 69 -1.87 -7.02 7.30
CA PHE A 69 -2.95 -7.96 7.05
C PHE A 69 -3.22 -8.86 8.26
N ARG A 70 -2.19 -9.44 8.88
CA ARG A 70 -2.35 -10.29 10.06
C ARG A 70 -3.01 -9.54 11.21
N PHE A 71 -2.57 -8.32 11.48
CA PHE A 71 -3.14 -7.47 12.53
C PHE A 71 -4.64 -7.22 12.30
N LEU A 72 -5.02 -6.83 11.08
CA LEU A 72 -6.40 -6.45 10.77
C LEU A 72 -7.34 -7.65 10.66
N SER A 73 -6.85 -8.78 10.15
CA SER A 73 -7.70 -9.94 9.84
C SER A 73 -7.63 -11.06 10.87
N GLY A 74 -6.60 -11.07 11.74
CA GLY A 74 -6.27 -12.22 12.59
C GLY A 74 -5.83 -13.47 11.83
N ASN A 75 -5.68 -13.40 10.50
CA ASN A 75 -5.40 -14.53 9.63
C ASN A 75 -3.97 -14.49 9.07
N GLU A 76 -3.46 -15.65 8.66
CA GLU A 76 -2.15 -15.75 8.04
C GLU A 76 -2.13 -15.29 6.57
N PRO A 77 -1.02 -14.71 6.07
CA PRO A 77 -0.92 -14.12 4.72
C PRO A 77 -1.00 -15.12 3.55
N HIS A 78 -1.00 -16.43 3.83
CA HIS A 78 -1.25 -17.44 2.80
C HIS A 78 -2.72 -17.46 2.33
N ASN A 79 -3.60 -16.72 3.02
CA ASN A 79 -4.98 -16.51 2.64
C ASN A 79 -5.10 -15.84 1.24
N PHE A 80 -6.02 -16.34 0.43
CA PHE A 80 -6.34 -15.78 -0.89
C PHE A 80 -6.68 -14.28 -0.83
N ALA A 81 -7.37 -13.84 0.24
CA ALA A 81 -7.75 -12.44 0.45
C ALA A 81 -6.54 -11.48 0.45
N PHE A 82 -5.41 -11.87 1.04
CA PHE A 82 -4.20 -11.03 1.10
C PHE A 82 -3.68 -10.63 -0.29
N LYS A 83 -3.91 -11.48 -1.29
CA LYS A 83 -3.42 -11.29 -2.66
C LYS A 83 -4.41 -10.53 -3.56
N ARG A 84 -5.62 -10.23 -3.07
CA ARG A 84 -6.69 -9.60 -3.85
C ARG A 84 -6.58 -8.08 -3.83
N PRO A 85 -6.57 -7.40 -4.99
CA PRO A 85 -6.64 -5.95 -5.05
C PRO A 85 -7.83 -5.34 -4.30
N GLU A 86 -8.97 -6.02 -4.28
CA GLU A 86 -10.18 -5.64 -3.55
C GLU A 86 -9.87 -5.43 -2.07
N THR A 87 -9.19 -6.39 -1.45
CA THR A 87 -8.82 -6.31 -0.03
C THR A 87 -7.81 -5.20 0.25
N TYR A 88 -6.93 -4.87 -0.70
CA TYR A 88 -6.08 -3.69 -0.58
C TYR A 88 -6.89 -2.39 -0.66
N LEU A 89 -7.88 -2.31 -1.54
CA LEU A 89 -8.74 -1.12 -1.64
C LEU A 89 -9.62 -0.95 -0.40
N GLU A 90 -10.21 -2.03 0.13
CA GLU A 90 -10.92 -2.06 1.41
C GLU A 90 -10.04 -1.52 2.54
N TYR A 91 -8.77 -1.92 2.57
CA TYR A 91 -7.80 -1.40 3.53
C TYR A 91 -7.59 0.11 3.38
N LEU A 92 -7.42 0.64 2.17
CA LEU A 92 -7.26 2.09 1.98
C LEU A 92 -8.52 2.87 2.37
N THR A 93 -9.72 2.32 2.11
CA THR A 93 -10.98 2.90 2.57
C THR A 93 -11.05 2.95 4.10
N LEU A 94 -10.66 1.87 4.79
CA LEU A 94 -10.55 1.86 6.25
C LEU A 94 -9.62 2.97 6.76
N LEU A 95 -8.50 3.23 6.08
CA LEU A 95 -7.62 4.33 6.47
C LEU A 95 -8.28 5.69 6.31
N ASP A 96 -9.05 5.90 5.25
CA ASP A 96 -9.81 7.13 5.07
C ASP A 96 -10.84 7.33 6.17
N GLU A 97 -11.54 6.27 6.58
CA GLU A 97 -12.49 6.30 7.71
C GLU A 97 -11.79 6.65 9.03
N LEU A 98 -10.70 5.96 9.36
CA LEU A 98 -9.95 6.17 10.59
C LEU A 98 -9.35 7.58 10.68
N LYS A 99 -8.97 8.19 9.55
CA LYS A 99 -8.49 9.57 9.50
C LYS A 99 -9.56 10.59 9.89
N ASN A 100 -10.84 10.25 9.72
CA ASN A 100 -11.96 11.13 10.02
C ASN A 100 -12.47 10.98 11.46
N GLU A 101 -11.94 10.03 12.23
CA GLU A 101 -12.27 9.87 13.64
C GLU A 101 -11.76 11.04 14.48
N ALA A 102 -12.55 11.47 15.47
CA ALA A 102 -12.22 12.63 16.31
C ALA A 102 -10.88 12.48 17.05
N VAL A 103 -10.48 11.24 17.36
CA VAL A 103 -9.22 10.94 18.07
C VAL A 103 -8.00 10.95 17.14
N PHE A 104 -8.20 10.92 15.81
CA PHE A 104 -7.14 10.68 14.85
C PHE A 104 -6.00 11.69 14.94
N GLU A 105 -6.31 12.98 15.08
CA GLU A 105 -5.29 14.03 15.15
C GLU A 105 -4.33 13.83 16.33
N SER A 106 -4.85 13.40 17.48
CA SER A 106 -4.01 13.10 18.66
C SER A 106 -3.12 11.87 18.45
N PHE A 107 -3.66 10.82 17.82
CA PHE A 107 -2.92 9.63 17.43
C PHE A 107 -1.82 9.98 16.41
N TYR A 108 -2.13 10.79 15.42
CA TYR A 108 -1.22 11.14 14.33
C TYR A 108 -0.01 11.91 14.86
N ARG A 109 -0.22 12.91 15.73
CA ARG A 109 0.87 13.63 16.42
C ARG A 109 1.74 12.70 17.24
N LEU A 110 1.12 11.81 18.05
CA LEU A 110 1.87 10.82 18.83
C LEU A 110 2.73 9.92 17.94
N MET A 111 2.21 9.50 16.80
CA MET A 111 2.97 8.68 15.85
C MET A 111 4.15 9.45 15.27
N GLN A 112 3.96 10.70 14.83
CA GLN A 112 5.04 11.56 14.32
C GLN A 112 6.14 11.77 15.36
N ASP A 113 5.78 12.04 16.62
CA ASP A 113 6.74 12.19 17.72
C ASP A 113 7.54 10.90 17.95
N LYS A 114 6.87 9.74 17.89
CA LYS A 114 7.52 8.43 18.08
C LYS A 114 8.47 8.05 16.95
N VAL A 115 8.14 8.38 15.69
CA VAL A 115 9.04 8.09 14.57
C VAL A 115 10.17 9.12 14.43
N GLY A 116 9.99 10.34 14.94
CA GLY A 116 11.01 11.38 14.94
C GLY A 116 11.19 12.11 13.60
N TYR A 117 10.26 11.94 12.67
CA TYR A 117 10.22 12.67 11.40
C TYR A 117 8.79 12.76 10.86
N GLN A 118 8.56 13.69 9.93
CA GLN A 118 7.26 13.87 9.30
C GLN A 118 6.90 12.65 8.44
N ILE A 119 5.72 12.08 8.70
CA ILE A 119 5.13 10.96 7.95
C ILE A 119 3.71 11.32 7.56
N SER A 120 3.17 10.72 6.50
CA SER A 120 1.77 10.90 6.11
C SER A 120 0.80 10.25 7.10
N ALA A 121 -0.46 10.69 7.09
CA ALA A 121 -1.55 10.09 7.87
C ALA A 121 -1.68 8.58 7.59
N TYR A 122 -1.58 8.20 6.31
CA TYR A 122 -1.62 6.81 5.86
C TYR A 122 -0.45 6.00 6.42
N ARG A 123 0.76 6.58 6.44
CA ARG A 123 1.94 5.93 7.01
C ARG A 123 1.83 5.77 8.52
N ALA A 124 1.24 6.73 9.23
CA ALA A 124 1.05 6.63 10.67
C ALA A 124 0.13 5.45 11.05
N LEU A 125 -1.01 5.31 10.38
CA LEU A 125 -1.92 4.19 10.60
C LEU A 125 -1.30 2.84 10.20
N GLU A 126 -0.67 2.79 9.02
CA GLU A 126 0.02 1.59 8.56
C GLU A 126 1.11 1.14 9.54
N LEU A 127 1.91 2.06 10.08
CA LEU A 127 2.96 1.74 11.04
C LEU A 127 2.40 1.17 12.35
N ALA A 128 1.26 1.70 12.81
CA ALA A 128 0.60 1.17 14.00
C ALA A 128 0.15 -0.27 13.79
N PHE A 129 -0.48 -0.57 12.65
CA PHE A 129 -0.89 -1.95 12.31
C PHE A 129 0.32 -2.87 12.12
N PHE A 130 1.36 -2.41 11.43
CA PHE A 130 2.57 -3.18 11.19
C PHE A 130 3.30 -3.56 12.50
N LYS A 131 3.32 -2.66 13.48
CA LYS A 131 3.94 -2.91 14.79
C LYS A 131 3.12 -3.84 15.67
N GLY A 132 1.80 -3.89 15.49
CA GLY A 132 0.90 -4.77 16.24
C GLY A 132 0.82 -6.21 15.72
N GLY A 133 1.25 -6.48 14.47
CA GLY A 133 1.10 -7.78 13.79
C GLY A 133 2.36 -8.62 13.55
#